data_AF-A0ABD2MXQ6-F1
#
_entry.id   AF-A0ABD2MXQ6-F1
#
_cell.length_a   1.000
_cell.length_b   1.000
_cell.length_c   1.000
_cell.angle_alpha   90.00
_cell.angle_beta   90.00
_cell.angle_gamma   90.00
#
_symmetry.space_group_name_H-M   'P 1'
#
loop_
_entity.id
_entity.type
_entity.pdbx_description
1 polymer ?
#
loop_
_entity_poly.entity_id
_entity_poly.type
_entity_poly.pdbx_seq_one_letter_code
_entity_poly.pdbx_strand_id
1 'polypeptide(L)'
;MSNDLDEIVLVKYQQHFTDKIIHTLLHLKICDDNIKDIFEMLQNLSVLITAHEIGVCKSCSCGSLGLSMLNFMVDAVEQNLQEGLSTKTRKVVEYLFCGIIQLLGQTITDWKKYSRQVLNQLIILIDKSNIRKLVTDALNMVTVISEKLENSRCCRMRKIKHQFFEELLDSIVNLNNLRNSKMRKHPSMRALLHAICKGSGKRQKFYVQTAISQLLAKTEETSLNCAVHTITLECLEILMAEPSFHPFTFDNAEKIIKFGLKSFGSKIWTIKNAAIQLTNTIITRFFGVQQTDSVRLRSFQEFCVLFPELTDYFYDVLSKPMLDEKSIIVLQYISASEVLYYEHLDKRIEIKIKDF
;
A
#
# COMPACT_ATOMS: atom_id res chain seq x y z
N MET A 1 -19.57 -42.98 10.01
CA MET A 1 -18.98 -44.09 9.22
C MET A 1 -18.77 -43.74 7.74
N SER A 2 -19.70 -43.15 6.98
CA SER A 2 -19.38 -42.66 5.60
C SER A 2 -18.53 -41.37 5.61
N ASN A 3 -18.88 -40.41 6.48
CA ASN A 3 -18.14 -39.14 6.59
C ASN A 3 -16.67 -39.31 7.00
N ASP A 4 -16.33 -40.36 7.76
CA ASP A 4 -14.97 -40.61 8.22
C ASP A 4 -14.07 -41.17 7.10
N LEU A 5 -14.64 -41.93 6.16
CA LEU A 5 -13.91 -42.48 5.01
C LEU A 5 -13.61 -41.39 3.97
N ASP A 6 -14.59 -40.53 3.70
CA ASP A 6 -14.42 -39.40 2.78
C ASP A 6 -13.38 -38.41 3.32
N GLU A 7 -13.37 -38.15 4.64
CA GLU A 7 -12.37 -37.30 5.28
C GLU A 7 -10.95 -37.90 5.18
N ILE A 8 -10.78 -39.21 5.37
CA ILE A 8 -9.48 -39.89 5.23
C ILE A 8 -8.96 -39.85 3.78
N VAL A 9 -9.84 -40.02 2.80
CA VAL A 9 -9.50 -39.96 1.38
C VAL A 9 -9.04 -38.55 1.01
N LEU A 10 -9.80 -37.53 1.42
CA LEU A 10 -9.49 -36.12 1.15
C LEU A 10 -8.15 -35.68 1.74
N VAL A 11 -7.83 -36.11 2.97
CA VAL A 11 -6.53 -35.84 3.61
C VAL A 11 -5.37 -36.49 2.85
N LYS A 12 -5.54 -37.73 2.38
CA LYS A 12 -4.51 -38.41 1.57
C LYS A 12 -4.30 -37.72 0.21
N TYR A 13 -5.37 -37.25 -0.42
CA TYR A 13 -5.27 -36.47 -1.66
C TYR A 13 -4.53 -35.14 -1.44
N GLN A 14 -4.83 -34.42 -0.36
CA GLN A 14 -4.12 -33.18 0.00
C GLN A 14 -2.62 -33.41 0.22
N GLN A 15 -2.28 -34.48 0.95
CA GLN A 15 -0.89 -34.83 1.22
C GLN A 15 -0.13 -35.13 -0.08
N HIS A 16 -0.74 -35.88 -1.00
CA HIS A 16 -0.14 -36.19 -2.31
C HIS A 16 0.21 -34.94 -3.13
N PHE A 17 -0.71 -33.97 -3.22
CA PHE A 17 -0.43 -32.72 -3.93
C PHE A 17 0.60 -31.84 -3.19
N THR A 18 0.55 -31.83 -1.86
CA THR A 18 1.54 -31.12 -1.03
C THR A 18 2.94 -31.67 -1.25
N ASP A 19 3.10 -33.00 -1.17
CA ASP A 19 4.37 -33.69 -1.37
C ASP A 19 4.90 -33.49 -2.79
N LYS A 20 4.02 -33.53 -3.80
CA LYS A 20 4.38 -33.18 -5.18
C LYS A 20 4.93 -31.77 -5.29
N ILE A 21 4.27 -30.79 -4.68
CA ILE A 21 4.75 -29.40 -4.75
C ILE A 21 6.08 -29.24 -4.00
N ILE A 22 6.25 -29.86 -2.83
CA ILE A 22 7.52 -29.84 -2.10
C ILE A 22 8.63 -30.45 -2.95
N HIS A 23 8.38 -31.62 -3.54
CA HIS A 23 9.34 -32.28 -4.41
C HIS A 23 9.70 -31.39 -5.62
N THR A 24 8.72 -30.79 -6.28
CA THR A 24 8.99 -29.86 -7.39
C THR A 24 9.78 -28.64 -6.90
N LEU A 25 9.40 -28.00 -5.79
CA LEU A 25 10.12 -26.85 -5.23
C LEU A 25 11.60 -27.12 -4.96
N LEU A 26 11.93 -28.31 -4.45
CA LEU A 26 13.31 -28.69 -4.11
C LEU A 26 14.21 -28.89 -5.34
N HIS A 27 13.62 -29.20 -6.50
CA HIS A 27 14.35 -29.57 -7.71
C HIS A 27 14.14 -28.60 -8.89
N LEU A 28 13.18 -27.69 -8.78
CA LEU A 28 12.82 -26.78 -9.86
C LEU A 28 13.88 -25.69 -10.06
N LYS A 29 14.52 -25.71 -11.23
CA LYS A 29 15.29 -24.57 -11.74
C LYS A 29 14.40 -23.75 -12.68
N ILE A 30 14.26 -22.47 -12.42
CA ILE A 30 13.51 -21.56 -13.30
C ILE A 30 14.34 -21.30 -14.57
N CYS A 31 13.99 -22.01 -15.65
CA CYS A 31 14.54 -21.80 -16.99
C CYS A 31 13.51 -22.22 -18.05
N ASP A 32 13.74 -21.87 -19.31
CA ASP A 32 12.83 -22.21 -20.42
C ASP A 32 12.69 -23.74 -20.62
N ASP A 33 13.75 -24.50 -20.37
CA ASP A 33 13.77 -25.96 -20.53
C ASP A 33 12.83 -26.67 -19.55
N ASN A 34 12.60 -26.08 -18.37
CA ASN A 34 11.79 -26.66 -17.30
C ASN A 34 10.34 -26.11 -17.27
N ILE A 35 9.86 -25.47 -18.34
CA ILE A 35 8.52 -24.86 -18.36
C ILE A 35 7.40 -25.86 -18.03
N LYS A 36 7.58 -27.14 -18.37
CA LYS A 36 6.62 -28.21 -18.05
C LYS A 36 6.49 -28.44 -16.54
N ASP A 37 7.61 -28.44 -15.82
CA ASP A 37 7.63 -28.64 -14.37
C ASP A 37 7.04 -27.43 -13.63
N ILE A 38 7.32 -26.21 -14.13
CA ILE A 38 6.71 -24.97 -13.63
C ILE A 38 5.17 -25.02 -13.83
N PHE A 39 4.73 -25.52 -14.99
CA PHE A 39 3.31 -25.64 -15.29
C PHE A 39 2.61 -26.74 -14.46
N GLU A 40 3.25 -27.88 -14.25
CA GLU A 40 2.74 -28.93 -13.35
C GLU A 40 2.62 -28.41 -11.92
N MET A 41 3.61 -27.65 -11.44
CA MET A 41 3.55 -27.00 -10.13
C MET A 41 2.36 -26.05 -10.03
N LEU A 42 2.13 -25.21 -11.06
CA LEU A 42 0.99 -24.31 -11.12
C LEU A 42 -0.35 -25.06 -11.10
N GLN A 43 -0.45 -26.21 -11.78
CA GLN A 43 -1.64 -27.05 -11.76
C GLN A 43 -1.88 -27.70 -10.39
N ASN A 44 -0.83 -28.24 -9.76
CA ASN A 44 -0.95 -28.81 -8.42
C ASN A 44 -1.35 -27.73 -7.41
N LEU A 45 -0.84 -26.51 -7.57
CA LEU A 45 -1.19 -25.36 -6.75
C LEU A 45 -2.65 -24.94 -6.93
N SER A 46 -3.16 -24.89 -8.16
CA SER A 46 -4.56 -24.52 -8.42
C SER A 46 -5.54 -25.55 -7.84
N VAL A 47 -5.18 -26.83 -7.86
CA VAL A 47 -5.94 -27.89 -7.20
C VAL A 47 -5.98 -27.67 -5.68
N LEU A 48 -4.85 -27.35 -5.04
CA LEU A 48 -4.82 -27.06 -3.60
C LEU A 48 -5.63 -25.83 -3.22
N ILE A 49 -5.55 -24.74 -4.01
CA ILE A 49 -6.35 -23.53 -3.82
C ILE A 49 -7.84 -23.88 -3.88
N THR A 50 -8.26 -24.59 -4.92
CA THR A 50 -9.66 -24.99 -5.11
C THR A 50 -10.14 -25.88 -3.97
N ALA A 51 -9.31 -26.86 -3.55
CA ALA A 51 -9.61 -27.76 -2.44
C ALA A 51 -9.77 -27.02 -1.11
N HIS A 52 -9.02 -25.94 -0.91
CA HIS A 52 -9.16 -25.09 0.28
C HIS A 52 -10.44 -24.24 0.22
N GLU A 53 -10.79 -23.67 -0.95
CA GLU A 53 -11.99 -22.87 -1.14
C GLU A 53 -13.29 -23.65 -0.90
N ILE A 54 -13.34 -24.92 -1.32
CA ILE A 54 -14.51 -25.79 -1.12
C ILE A 54 -14.56 -26.44 0.28
N GLY A 55 -13.65 -26.07 1.19
CA GLY A 55 -13.66 -26.52 2.58
C GLY A 55 -13.22 -27.97 2.79
N VAL A 56 -12.59 -28.58 1.78
CA VAL A 56 -12.11 -29.97 1.81
C VAL A 56 -10.80 -30.10 2.60
N CYS A 57 -9.98 -29.04 2.64
CA CYS A 57 -8.73 -29.02 3.41
C CYS A 57 -8.95 -28.51 4.85
N LYS A 58 -8.67 -29.34 5.86
CA LYS A 58 -8.50 -28.88 7.25
C LYS A 58 -7.03 -28.46 7.46
N SER A 59 -6.84 -27.19 7.85
CA SER A 59 -5.65 -26.40 8.32
C SER A 59 -4.31 -27.04 8.76
N CYS A 60 -4.11 -28.35 8.75
CA CYS A 60 -2.95 -28.99 9.37
C CYS A 60 -1.85 -29.33 8.34
N SER A 61 -1.09 -28.31 7.89
CA SER A 61 0.33 -28.38 7.44
C SER A 61 0.73 -27.26 6.46
N CYS A 62 -0.21 -26.46 5.95
CA CYS A 62 0.06 -25.50 4.88
C CYS A 62 0.99 -24.32 5.29
N GLY A 63 1.18 -24.05 6.58
CA GLY A 63 2.00 -22.92 7.02
C GLY A 63 3.48 -23.02 6.69
N SER A 64 4.10 -24.20 6.87
CA SER A 64 5.51 -24.41 6.49
C SER A 64 5.68 -24.49 4.97
N LEU A 65 4.73 -25.11 4.26
CA LEU A 65 4.71 -25.15 2.81
C LEU A 65 4.65 -23.73 2.21
N GLY A 66 3.72 -22.91 2.71
CA GLY A 66 3.56 -21.53 2.26
C GLY A 66 4.83 -20.70 2.49
N LEU A 67 5.50 -20.87 3.63
CA LEU A 67 6.78 -20.20 3.88
C LEU A 67 7.88 -20.67 2.92
N SER A 68 7.98 -21.98 2.65
CA SER A 68 8.94 -22.51 1.67
C SER A 68 8.68 -21.98 0.26
N MET A 69 7.41 -21.88 -0.14
CA MET A 69 7.03 -21.28 -1.43
C MET A 69 7.39 -19.78 -1.50
N LEU A 70 7.18 -19.03 -0.42
CA LEU A 70 7.59 -17.63 -0.31
C LEU A 70 9.10 -17.47 -0.44
N ASN A 71 9.87 -18.31 0.26
CA ASN A 71 11.33 -18.29 0.17
C ASN A 71 11.80 -18.57 -1.26
N PHE A 72 11.22 -19.58 -1.93
CA PHE A 72 11.49 -19.86 -3.34
C PHE A 72 11.21 -18.65 -4.25
N MET A 73 10.09 -17.96 -4.05
CA MET A 73 9.79 -16.75 -4.83
C MET A 73 10.80 -15.64 -4.59
N VAL A 74 11.20 -15.44 -3.34
CA VAL A 74 12.16 -14.40 -2.95
C VAL A 74 13.52 -14.70 -3.56
N ASP A 75 14.02 -15.93 -3.43
CA ASP A 75 15.29 -16.35 -4.04
C ASP A 75 15.28 -16.12 -5.56
N ALA A 76 14.17 -16.47 -6.22
CA ALA A 76 14.01 -16.27 -7.65
C ALA A 76 14.00 -14.80 -8.08
N VAL A 77 13.38 -13.93 -7.29
CA VAL A 77 13.35 -12.48 -7.54
C VAL A 77 14.72 -11.86 -7.27
N GLU A 78 15.38 -12.24 -6.18
CA GLU A 78 16.70 -11.70 -5.80
C GLU A 78 17.79 -12.06 -6.80
N GLN A 79 17.75 -13.28 -7.34
CA GLN A 79 18.67 -13.75 -8.37
C GLN A 79 18.30 -13.22 -9.77
N ASN A 80 17.24 -12.41 -9.91
CA ASN A 80 16.71 -11.94 -11.19
C ASN A 80 16.51 -13.07 -12.21
N LEU A 81 16.06 -14.25 -11.79
CA LEU A 81 15.96 -15.44 -12.67
C LEU A 81 14.99 -15.26 -13.85
N GLN A 82 14.22 -14.17 -13.86
CA GLN A 82 13.33 -13.81 -14.96
C GLN A 82 14.04 -13.07 -16.10
N GLU A 83 15.21 -12.47 -15.83
CA GLU A 83 16.05 -11.82 -16.83
C GLU A 83 16.74 -12.91 -17.66
N GLY A 84 16.18 -13.20 -18.84
CA GLY A 84 16.70 -14.22 -19.76
C GLY A 84 15.67 -15.26 -20.19
N LEU A 85 14.54 -15.38 -19.49
CA LEU A 85 13.46 -16.29 -19.87
C LEU A 85 12.71 -15.80 -21.11
N SER A 86 12.16 -16.73 -21.90
CA SER A 86 11.20 -16.41 -22.95
C SER A 86 9.92 -15.75 -22.39
N THR A 87 9.22 -14.98 -23.24
CA THR A 87 7.96 -14.31 -22.86
C THR A 87 6.91 -15.31 -22.34
N LYS A 88 6.87 -16.52 -22.91
CA LYS A 88 5.94 -17.56 -22.48
C LYS A 88 6.25 -18.03 -21.06
N THR A 89 7.50 -18.37 -20.77
CA THR A 89 7.92 -18.84 -19.45
C THR A 89 7.77 -17.76 -18.39
N ARG A 90 8.09 -16.49 -18.70
CA ARG A 90 7.84 -15.37 -17.77
C ARG A 90 6.38 -15.29 -17.34
N LYS A 91 5.43 -15.43 -18.27
CA LYS A 91 4.00 -15.43 -17.94
C LYS A 91 3.63 -16.60 -17.03
N VAL A 92 4.13 -17.80 -17.31
CA VAL A 92 3.86 -18.98 -16.47
C VAL A 92 4.41 -18.78 -15.06
N VAL A 93 5.64 -18.25 -14.92
CA VAL A 93 6.24 -17.92 -13.62
C VAL A 93 5.44 -16.83 -12.89
N GLU A 94 4.98 -15.80 -13.59
CA GLU A 94 4.10 -14.77 -13.00
C GLU A 94 2.79 -15.39 -12.46
N TYR A 95 2.14 -16.28 -13.22
CA TYR A 95 0.94 -16.99 -12.74
C TYR A 95 1.24 -17.89 -11.54
N LEU A 96 2.36 -18.59 -11.53
CA LEU A 96 2.79 -19.40 -10.40
C LEU A 96 2.97 -18.54 -9.15
N PHE A 97 3.69 -17.43 -9.27
CA PHE A 97 3.94 -16.50 -8.17
C PHE A 97 2.64 -15.90 -7.62
N CYS A 98 1.71 -15.47 -8.49
CA CYS A 98 0.40 -14.97 -8.05
C CYS A 98 -0.42 -16.08 -7.37
N GLY A 99 -0.40 -17.31 -7.90
CA GLY A 99 -1.06 -18.46 -7.29
C GLY A 99 -0.52 -18.77 -5.89
N ILE A 100 0.80 -18.63 -5.69
CA ILE A 100 1.41 -18.85 -4.37
C ILE A 100 0.86 -17.81 -3.38
N ILE A 101 0.83 -16.53 -3.75
CA ILE A 101 0.24 -15.46 -2.90
C ILE A 101 -1.25 -15.71 -2.61
N GLN A 102 -2.01 -16.25 -3.57
CA GLN A 102 -3.41 -16.58 -3.36
C GLN A 102 -3.61 -17.74 -2.38
N LEU A 103 -2.89 -18.85 -2.54
CA LEU A 103 -2.90 -19.97 -1.59
C LEU A 103 -2.50 -19.48 -0.19
N LEU A 104 -1.54 -18.57 -0.17
CA LEU A 104 -1.09 -17.92 1.03
C LEU A 104 -2.27 -17.16 1.70
N GLY A 105 -2.98 -16.30 0.98
CA GLY A 105 -4.19 -15.62 1.45
C GLY A 105 -5.19 -16.52 2.19
N GLN A 106 -5.38 -17.73 1.68
CA GLN A 106 -6.33 -18.71 2.19
C GLN A 106 -5.86 -19.38 3.48
N THR A 107 -4.56 -19.68 3.60
CA THR A 107 -3.98 -20.46 4.72
C THR A 107 -3.44 -19.58 5.86
N ILE A 108 -3.64 -18.27 5.78
CA ILE A 108 -3.16 -17.25 6.71
C ILE A 108 -3.51 -17.48 8.20
N THR A 109 -4.59 -18.21 8.50
CA THR A 109 -4.99 -18.56 9.88
C THR A 109 -3.96 -19.42 10.59
N ASP A 110 -3.17 -20.18 9.83
CA ASP A 110 -2.25 -21.20 10.32
C ASP A 110 -0.86 -20.62 10.62
N TRP A 111 -0.65 -19.35 10.29
CA TRP A 111 0.68 -18.74 10.29
C TRP A 111 0.98 -17.86 11.48
N LYS A 112 0.21 -17.97 12.56
CA LYS A 112 0.48 -17.18 13.77
C LYS A 112 1.94 -17.34 14.23
N LYS A 113 2.54 -18.50 13.99
CA LYS A 113 3.95 -18.79 14.27
C LYS A 113 4.94 -18.13 13.30
N TYR A 114 4.56 -17.95 12.03
CA TYR A 114 5.44 -17.49 10.94
C TYR A 114 5.14 -16.06 10.47
N SER A 115 4.19 -15.35 11.10
CA SER A 115 3.67 -14.06 10.58
C SER A 115 4.77 -13.02 10.32
N ARG A 116 5.79 -12.93 11.19
CA ARG A 116 6.92 -12.01 10.99
C ARG A 116 7.77 -12.41 9.78
N GLN A 117 8.08 -13.69 9.63
CA GLN A 117 8.87 -14.18 8.49
C GLN A 117 8.12 -13.96 7.18
N VAL A 118 6.81 -14.28 7.14
CA VAL A 118 5.97 -14.03 5.97
C VAL A 118 5.95 -12.55 5.58
N LEU A 119 5.76 -11.65 6.55
CA LEU A 119 5.80 -10.20 6.29
C LEU A 119 7.14 -9.75 5.72
N ASN A 120 8.26 -10.24 6.27
CA ASN A 120 9.58 -9.91 5.75
C ASN A 120 9.76 -10.37 4.30
N GLN A 121 9.34 -11.60 3.98
CA GLN A 121 9.42 -12.11 2.60
C GLN A 121 8.53 -11.32 1.63
N LEU A 122 7.32 -10.92 2.06
CA LEU A 122 6.44 -10.07 1.25
C LEU A 122 7.06 -8.69 0.98
N ILE A 123 7.75 -8.07 1.94
CA ILE A 123 8.49 -6.82 1.68
C ILE A 123 9.53 -7.03 0.60
N ILE A 124 10.32 -8.11 0.69
CA ILE A 124 11.38 -8.37 -0.30
C ILE A 124 10.79 -8.50 -1.70
N LEU A 125 9.66 -9.21 -1.84
CA LEU A 125 8.93 -9.28 -3.10
C LEU A 125 8.45 -7.90 -3.57
N ILE A 126 7.95 -7.05 -2.67
CA ILE A 126 7.45 -5.70 -3.00
C ILE A 126 8.59 -4.73 -3.39
N ASP A 127 9.77 -4.84 -2.77
CA ASP A 127 10.92 -3.96 -3.06
C ASP A 127 11.68 -4.41 -4.31
N LYS A 128 11.83 -5.72 -4.52
CA LYS A 128 12.73 -6.27 -5.56
C LYS A 128 12.03 -6.76 -6.82
N SER A 129 10.74 -7.10 -6.76
CA SER A 129 10.04 -7.67 -7.92
C SER A 129 9.82 -6.63 -9.02
N ASN A 130 10.03 -7.06 -10.27
CA ASN A 130 9.66 -6.28 -11.44
C ASN A 130 8.26 -6.60 -11.99
N ILE A 131 7.57 -7.59 -11.42
CA ILE A 131 6.23 -8.02 -11.82
C ILE A 131 5.19 -7.18 -11.07
N ARG A 132 4.48 -6.32 -11.81
CA ARG A 132 3.46 -5.42 -11.25
C ARG A 132 2.36 -6.17 -10.50
N LYS A 133 1.82 -7.25 -11.10
CA LYS A 133 0.72 -8.02 -10.49
C LYS A 133 1.15 -8.64 -9.16
N LEU A 134 2.33 -9.25 -9.11
CA LEU A 134 2.88 -9.82 -7.87
C LEU A 134 3.04 -8.77 -6.76
N VAL A 135 3.54 -7.57 -7.09
CA VAL A 135 3.67 -6.49 -6.10
C VAL A 135 2.30 -6.09 -5.54
N THR A 136 1.30 -5.95 -6.42
CA THR A 136 -0.08 -5.66 -6.00
C THR A 136 -0.64 -6.75 -5.10
N ASP A 137 -0.50 -8.02 -5.49
CA ASP A 137 -1.01 -9.16 -4.71
C ASP A 137 -0.30 -9.27 -3.36
N ALA A 138 1.02 -9.05 -3.31
CA ALA A 138 1.79 -9.02 -2.07
C ALA A 138 1.37 -7.87 -1.14
N LEU A 139 1.10 -6.66 -1.67
CA LEU A 139 0.58 -5.53 -0.89
C LEU A 139 -0.80 -5.80 -0.31
N ASN A 140 -1.70 -6.38 -1.11
CA ASN A 140 -3.01 -6.83 -0.64
C ASN A 140 -2.84 -7.86 0.48
N MET A 141 -1.89 -8.78 0.35
CA MET A 141 -1.62 -9.78 1.36
C MET A 141 -1.08 -9.17 2.66
N VAL A 142 -0.17 -8.20 2.59
CA VAL A 142 0.29 -7.43 3.76
C VAL A 142 -0.88 -6.77 4.47
N THR A 143 -1.84 -6.20 3.72
CA THR A 143 -3.06 -5.59 4.27
C THR A 143 -3.88 -6.61 5.06
N VAL A 144 -4.17 -7.78 4.48
CA VAL A 144 -4.94 -8.84 5.14
C VAL A 144 -4.22 -9.36 6.39
N ILE A 145 -2.90 -9.57 6.33
CA ILE A 145 -2.10 -9.98 7.50
C ILE A 145 -2.16 -8.91 8.58
N SER A 146 -1.96 -7.65 8.21
CA SER A 146 -2.00 -6.49 9.11
C SER A 146 -3.33 -6.42 9.87
N GLU A 147 -4.46 -6.55 9.18
CA GLU A 147 -5.80 -6.57 9.79
C GLU A 147 -5.99 -7.77 10.73
N LYS A 148 -5.51 -8.96 10.35
CA LYS A 148 -5.59 -10.15 11.23
C LYS A 148 -4.70 -10.04 12.47
N LEU A 149 -3.50 -9.48 12.33
CA LEU A 149 -2.60 -9.21 13.46
C LEU A 149 -3.22 -8.22 14.43
N GLU A 150 -3.89 -7.19 13.90
CA GLU A 150 -4.60 -6.20 14.70
C GLU A 150 -5.79 -6.83 15.44
N ASN A 151 -6.67 -7.54 14.72
CA ASN A 151 -7.88 -8.14 15.29
C ASN A 151 -7.61 -9.36 16.19
N SER A 152 -6.35 -9.78 16.32
CA SER A 152 -5.95 -10.88 17.19
C SER A 152 -6.13 -10.55 18.68
N ARG A 153 -6.76 -11.47 19.42
CA ARG A 153 -6.85 -11.41 20.88
C ARG A 153 -5.48 -11.52 21.55
N CYS A 154 -4.51 -12.16 20.90
CA CYS A 154 -3.17 -12.38 21.42
C CYS A 154 -2.33 -11.08 21.38
N CYS A 155 -1.84 -10.62 22.53
CA CYS A 155 -0.99 -9.41 22.62
C CYS A 155 0.31 -9.54 21.83
N ARG A 156 0.91 -10.75 21.78
CA ARG A 156 2.13 -11.02 21.01
C ARG A 156 1.93 -10.75 19.51
N MET A 157 0.77 -11.13 18.97
CA MET A 157 0.44 -10.92 17.56
C MET A 157 0.29 -9.43 17.23
N ARG A 158 -0.35 -8.67 18.13
CA ARG A 158 -0.47 -7.21 17.98
C ARG A 158 0.89 -6.51 18.03
N LYS A 159 1.81 -6.98 18.88
CA LYS A 159 3.20 -6.47 18.94
C LYS A 159 3.95 -6.65 17.62
N ILE A 160 3.68 -7.71 16.86
CA ILE A 160 4.32 -7.93 15.55
C ILE A 160 3.97 -6.80 14.57
N LYS A 161 2.69 -6.43 14.44
CA LYS A 161 2.27 -5.32 13.57
C LYS A 161 2.93 -4.00 14.00
N HIS A 162 2.96 -3.73 15.30
CA HIS A 162 3.55 -2.51 15.83
C HIS A 162 5.06 -2.41 15.59
N GLN A 163 5.82 -3.48 15.88
CA GLN A 163 7.26 -3.54 15.58
C GLN A 163 7.54 -3.35 14.10
N PHE A 164 6.74 -4.01 13.25
CA PHE A 164 6.88 -3.91 11.81
C PHE A 164 6.58 -2.49 11.28
N PHE A 165 5.59 -1.82 11.87
CA PHE A 165 5.28 -0.43 11.57
C PHE A 165 6.44 0.51 11.95
N GLU A 166 7.03 0.32 13.14
CA GLU A 166 8.19 1.10 13.59
C GLU A 166 9.41 0.85 12.69
N GLU A 167 9.70 -0.41 12.35
CA GLU A 167 10.79 -0.79 11.43
C GLU A 167 10.59 -0.16 10.04
N LEU A 168 9.36 -0.14 9.52
CA LEU A 168 9.06 0.52 8.25
C LEU A 168 9.27 2.04 8.33
N LEU A 169 8.74 2.70 9.36
CA LEU A 169 8.91 4.15 9.53
C LEU A 169 10.38 4.52 9.66
N ASP A 170 11.14 3.75 10.45
CA ASP A 170 12.58 3.96 10.59
C ASP A 170 13.30 3.82 9.24
N SER A 171 12.93 2.83 8.42
CA SER A 171 13.50 2.65 7.08
C SER A 171 13.19 3.81 6.12
N ILE A 172 12.01 4.43 6.26
CA ILE A 172 11.59 5.59 5.46
C ILE A 172 12.38 6.84 5.91
N VAL A 173 12.51 7.03 7.23
CA VAL A 173 13.13 8.21 7.86
C VAL A 173 14.66 8.19 7.72
N ASN A 174 15.27 7.01 7.75
CA ASN A 174 16.73 6.81 7.68
C ASN A 174 17.21 6.39 6.28
N LEU A 175 16.44 6.71 5.24
CA LEU A 175 16.76 6.31 3.88
C LEU A 175 18.02 7.03 3.36
N ASN A 176 19.18 6.35 3.45
CA ASN A 176 20.47 6.91 3.07
C ASN A 176 20.71 6.88 1.55
N ASN A 177 20.89 8.06 0.97
CA ASN A 177 21.46 8.37 -0.36
C ASN A 177 21.12 7.40 -1.52
N LEU A 178 20.17 7.84 -2.35
CA LEU A 178 19.87 7.25 -3.65
C LEU A 178 20.93 7.62 -4.69
N ARG A 179 22.08 6.95 -4.66
CA ARG A 179 22.92 6.88 -5.86
C ARG A 179 22.52 5.75 -6.81
N ASN A 180 21.65 4.81 -6.39
CA ASN A 180 21.31 3.62 -7.19
C ASN A 180 19.89 3.06 -7.03
N SER A 181 18.91 3.78 -6.49
CA SER A 181 17.54 3.25 -6.50
C SER A 181 16.94 3.37 -7.90
N LYS A 182 16.66 2.22 -8.52
CA LYS A 182 15.65 2.11 -9.58
C LYS A 182 14.41 2.90 -9.14
N MET A 183 13.76 3.65 -10.04
CA MET A 183 12.56 4.49 -9.83
C MET A 183 11.41 3.87 -8.98
N ARG A 184 11.45 2.57 -8.65
CA ARG A 184 10.39 1.78 -8.03
C ARG A 184 10.42 1.71 -6.49
N LYS A 185 11.52 2.09 -5.81
CA LYS A 185 11.61 1.94 -4.33
C LYS A 185 10.64 2.83 -3.54
N HIS A 186 10.37 4.04 -4.03
CA HIS A 186 9.46 4.97 -3.36
C HIS A 186 7.98 4.54 -3.40
N PRO A 187 7.43 4.13 -4.57
CA PRO A 187 6.07 3.58 -4.66
C PRO A 187 5.80 2.38 -3.73
N SER A 188 6.81 1.53 -3.51
CA SER A 188 6.68 0.34 -2.67
C SER A 188 6.58 0.67 -1.17
N MET A 189 7.40 1.59 -0.67
CA MET A 189 7.38 1.99 0.74
C MET A 189 6.10 2.75 1.13
N ARG A 190 5.64 3.69 0.27
CA ARG A 190 4.39 4.41 0.53
C ARG A 190 3.17 3.46 0.56
N ALA A 191 3.15 2.47 -0.34
CA ALA A 191 2.06 1.50 -0.41
C ALA A 191 2.08 0.54 0.79
N LEU A 192 3.27 0.12 1.24
CA LEU A 192 3.44 -0.66 2.46
C LEU A 192 2.95 0.11 3.70
N LEU A 193 3.28 1.40 3.81
CA LEU A 193 2.82 2.24 4.92
C LEU A 193 1.29 2.32 4.95
N HIS A 194 0.67 2.57 3.80
CA HIS A 194 -0.80 2.57 3.67
C HIS A 194 -1.42 1.23 4.09
N ALA A 195 -0.88 0.11 3.59
CA ALA A 195 -1.36 -1.23 3.93
C ALA A 195 -1.29 -1.55 5.44
N ILE A 196 -0.25 -1.08 6.14
CA ILE A 196 -0.10 -1.27 7.59
C ILE A 196 -1.03 -0.34 8.37
N CYS A 197 -1.16 0.92 7.94
CA CYS A 197 -2.05 1.90 8.55
C CYS A 197 -3.53 1.54 8.40
N LYS A 198 -3.88 0.74 7.39
CA LYS A 198 -5.24 0.21 7.23
C LYS A 198 -5.62 -0.69 8.41
N GLY A 199 -6.87 -0.55 8.85
CA GLY A 199 -7.40 -1.17 10.06
C GLY A 199 -8.74 -0.57 10.44
N SER A 200 -9.14 -0.69 11.71
CA SER A 200 -10.42 -0.13 12.17
C SER A 200 -10.32 0.58 13.53
N GLY A 201 -11.08 1.65 13.68
CA GLY A 201 -11.29 2.35 14.95
C GLY A 201 -10.02 3.00 15.54
N LYS A 202 -9.84 2.86 16.86
CA LYS A 202 -8.80 3.59 17.62
C LYS A 202 -7.36 3.27 17.20
N ARG A 203 -7.11 2.09 16.64
CA ARG A 203 -5.75 1.67 16.25
C ARG A 203 -5.36 2.19 14.88
N GLN A 204 -6.31 2.26 13.95
CA GLN A 204 -6.12 2.99 12.69
C GLN A 204 -5.71 4.45 12.98
N LYS A 205 -6.41 5.10 13.91
CA LYS A 205 -6.01 6.44 14.42
C LYS A 205 -4.56 6.47 14.88
N PHE A 206 -4.16 5.53 15.74
CA PHE A 206 -2.80 5.45 16.26
C PHE A 206 -1.74 5.32 15.15
N TYR A 207 -1.89 4.38 14.23
CA TYR A 207 -0.91 4.18 13.16
C TYR A 207 -0.82 5.38 12.23
N VAL A 208 -1.96 5.93 11.81
CA VAL A 208 -2.01 7.10 10.91
C VAL A 208 -1.38 8.33 11.58
N GLN A 209 -1.78 8.64 12.82
CA GLN A 209 -1.25 9.81 13.53
C GLN A 209 0.23 9.67 13.87
N THR A 210 0.68 8.47 14.23
CA THR A 210 2.11 8.20 14.50
C THR A 210 2.94 8.35 13.22
N ALA A 211 2.45 7.80 12.10
CA ALA A 211 3.11 7.94 10.81
C ALA A 211 3.26 9.41 10.41
N ILE A 212 2.18 10.18 10.45
CA ILE A 212 2.20 11.62 10.12
C ILE A 212 3.16 12.38 11.05
N SER A 213 3.10 12.12 12.36
CA SER A 213 3.93 12.83 13.33
C SER A 213 5.42 12.57 13.10
N GLN A 214 5.83 11.32 12.87
CA GLN A 214 7.22 10.99 12.61
C GLN A 214 7.70 11.51 11.25
N LEU A 215 6.86 11.39 10.22
CA LEU A 215 7.15 11.91 8.88
C LEU A 215 7.36 13.43 8.92
N LEU A 216 6.49 14.18 9.58
CA LEU A 216 6.61 15.63 9.71
C LEU A 216 7.79 16.06 10.61
N ALA A 217 8.04 15.35 11.72
CA ALA A 217 9.17 15.67 12.61
C ALA A 217 10.51 15.65 11.86
N LYS A 218 10.67 14.73 10.90
CA LYS A 218 11.89 14.66 10.10
C LYS A 218 12.08 15.87 9.18
N THR A 219 11.00 16.53 8.77
CA THR A 219 11.03 17.68 7.86
C THR A 219 11.55 18.97 8.49
N GLU A 220 11.60 19.02 9.83
CA GLU A 220 12.12 20.16 10.57
C GLU A 220 13.66 20.15 10.65
N GLU A 221 14.32 19.06 10.25
CA GLU A 221 15.78 18.96 10.21
C GLU A 221 16.37 19.73 9.01
N THR A 222 17.35 20.62 9.29
CA THR A 222 17.97 21.56 8.34
C THR A 222 18.69 20.94 7.14
N SER A 223 18.88 19.61 7.10
CA SER A 223 19.57 18.91 6.01
C SER A 223 18.83 17.63 5.61
N LEU A 224 17.54 17.73 5.30
CA LEU A 224 16.77 16.60 4.83
C LEU A 224 17.34 16.06 3.52
N ASN A 225 17.63 14.76 3.48
CA ASN A 225 18.02 14.07 2.25
C ASN A 225 16.89 14.21 1.22
N CYS A 226 17.21 14.50 -0.04
CA CYS A 226 16.23 14.58 -1.12
C CYS A 226 15.33 13.33 -1.20
N ALA A 227 15.90 12.15 -0.99
CA ALA A 227 15.17 10.90 -1.00
C ALA A 227 14.11 10.82 0.11
N VAL A 228 14.52 11.20 1.33
CA VAL A 228 13.66 11.25 2.52
C VAL A 228 12.56 12.31 2.33
N HIS A 229 12.89 13.46 1.76
CA HIS A 229 11.91 14.50 1.43
C HIS A 229 10.85 13.99 0.46
N THR A 230 11.26 13.40 -0.66
CA THR A 230 10.34 12.88 -1.69
C THR A 230 9.44 11.78 -1.12
N ILE A 231 10.00 10.77 -0.44
CA ILE A 231 9.19 9.69 0.12
C ILE A 231 8.24 10.19 1.22
N THR A 232 8.65 11.19 1.98
CA THR A 232 7.79 11.80 3.01
C THR A 232 6.57 12.45 2.36
N LEU A 233 6.76 13.24 1.30
CA LEU A 233 5.65 13.83 0.54
C LEU A 233 4.72 12.75 -0.03
N GLU A 234 5.27 11.70 -0.62
CA GLU A 234 4.49 10.59 -1.19
C GLU A 234 3.73 9.77 -0.13
N CYS A 235 4.32 9.60 1.07
CA CYS A 235 3.65 8.93 2.19
C CYS A 235 2.53 9.79 2.77
N LEU A 236 2.75 11.10 2.91
CA LEU A 236 1.68 12.02 3.32
C LEU A 236 0.56 12.07 2.28
N GLU A 237 0.90 12.00 0.99
CA GLU A 237 -0.07 11.98 -0.10
C GLU A 237 -1.01 10.77 0.02
N ILE A 238 -0.48 9.55 0.09
CA ILE A 238 -1.31 8.35 0.18
C ILE A 238 -2.14 8.28 1.48
N LEU A 239 -1.61 8.81 2.59
CA LEU A 239 -2.35 8.91 3.85
C LEU A 239 -3.49 9.95 3.76
N MET A 240 -3.30 11.03 3.01
CA MET A 240 -4.33 12.03 2.74
C MET A 240 -5.34 11.57 1.69
N ALA A 241 -4.96 10.71 0.75
CA ALA A 241 -5.86 10.20 -0.29
C ALA A 241 -6.91 9.22 0.26
N GLU A 242 -6.56 8.44 1.30
CA GLU A 242 -7.42 7.38 1.84
C GLU A 242 -8.63 7.94 2.62
N PRO A 243 -9.87 7.72 2.16
CA PRO A 243 -11.06 8.27 2.80
C PRO A 243 -11.24 7.79 4.25
N SER A 244 -10.90 6.52 4.53
CA SER A 244 -11.03 5.96 5.89
C SER A 244 -10.06 6.58 6.90
N PHE A 245 -9.00 7.25 6.44
CA PHE A 245 -8.05 7.96 7.30
C PHE A 245 -8.47 9.41 7.58
N HIS A 246 -9.53 9.91 6.94
CA HIS A 246 -9.89 11.32 7.03
C HIS A 246 -10.02 11.87 8.45
N PRO A 247 -10.76 11.22 9.36
CA PRO A 247 -10.90 11.70 10.74
C PRO A 247 -9.57 11.78 11.51
N PHE A 248 -8.52 11.12 11.05
CA PHE A 248 -7.24 11.01 11.74
C PHE A 248 -6.16 11.91 11.15
N THR A 249 -6.27 12.30 9.88
CA THR A 249 -5.33 13.22 9.24
C THR A 249 -5.78 14.68 9.29
N PHE A 250 -7.06 14.96 9.61
CA PHE A 250 -7.61 16.32 9.69
C PHE A 250 -6.80 17.23 10.64
N ASP A 251 -6.50 16.75 11.85
CA ASP A 251 -5.74 17.51 12.88
C ASP A 251 -4.33 17.93 12.42
N ASN A 252 -3.76 17.25 11.43
CA ASN A 252 -2.42 17.55 10.90
C ASN A 252 -2.46 18.14 9.48
N ALA A 253 -3.65 18.32 8.89
CA ALA A 253 -3.79 18.72 7.50
C ALA A 253 -3.07 20.04 7.20
N GLU A 254 -3.20 21.02 8.10
CA GLU A 254 -2.53 22.32 7.98
C GLU A 254 -1.00 22.18 7.90
N LYS A 255 -0.39 21.39 8.80
CA LYS A 255 1.06 21.14 8.80
C LYS A 255 1.51 20.46 7.50
N ILE A 256 0.73 19.49 7.04
CA ILE A 256 0.99 18.77 5.78
C ILE A 256 0.95 19.74 4.58
N ILE A 257 -0.04 20.63 4.53
CA ILE A 257 -0.19 21.62 3.45
C ILE A 257 0.98 22.60 3.46
N LYS A 258 1.32 23.16 4.63
CA LYS A 258 2.47 24.06 4.79
C LYS A 258 3.76 23.37 4.32
N PHE A 259 3.96 22.10 4.66
CA PHE A 259 5.12 21.31 4.21
C PHE A 259 5.12 21.10 2.69
N GLY A 260 3.99 20.72 2.09
CA GLY A 260 3.84 20.58 0.64
C GLY A 260 4.17 21.88 -0.09
N LEU A 261 3.62 23.02 0.37
CA LEU A 261 3.89 24.34 -0.21
C LEU A 261 5.35 24.77 -0.07
N LYS A 262 5.98 24.54 1.09
CA LYS A 262 7.41 24.84 1.27
C LYS A 262 8.28 24.08 0.27
N SER A 263 7.88 22.86 -0.10
CA SER A 263 8.62 21.96 -1.00
C SER A 263 8.75 22.48 -2.44
N PHE A 264 7.88 23.38 -2.90
CA PHE A 264 8.03 24.05 -4.20
C PHE A 264 9.25 24.99 -4.28
N GLY A 265 9.83 25.35 -3.13
CA GLY A 265 11.12 26.07 -3.10
C GLY A 265 12.34 25.21 -3.45
N SER A 266 12.19 23.87 -3.54
CA SER A 266 13.28 22.97 -3.91
C SER A 266 13.65 23.12 -5.37
N LYS A 267 14.93 23.00 -5.74
CA LYS A 267 15.35 22.93 -7.15
C LYS A 267 15.20 21.53 -7.76
N ILE A 268 14.88 20.52 -6.94
CA ILE A 268 14.87 19.13 -7.34
C ILE A 268 13.48 18.73 -7.85
N TRP A 269 13.41 18.30 -9.12
CA TRP A 269 12.15 17.95 -9.79
C TRP A 269 11.35 16.86 -9.06
N THR A 270 12.00 15.83 -8.52
CA THR A 270 11.30 14.72 -7.83
C THR A 270 10.55 15.19 -6.58
N ILE A 271 11.13 16.12 -5.82
CA ILE A 271 10.47 16.77 -4.67
C ILE A 271 9.27 17.59 -5.14
N LYS A 272 9.45 18.44 -6.17
CA LYS A 272 8.35 19.24 -6.72
C LYS A 272 7.20 18.37 -7.22
N ASN A 273 7.52 17.29 -7.95
CA ASN A 273 6.51 16.37 -8.47
C ASN A 273 5.73 15.67 -7.35
N ALA A 274 6.40 15.22 -6.28
CA ALA A 274 5.73 14.66 -5.11
C ALA A 274 4.86 15.71 -4.39
N ALA A 275 5.32 16.96 -4.31
CA ALA A 275 4.54 18.07 -3.74
C ALA A 275 3.30 18.41 -4.56
N ILE A 276 3.37 18.32 -5.91
CA ILE A 276 2.21 18.47 -6.81
C ILE A 276 1.18 17.37 -6.54
N GLN A 277 1.62 16.11 -6.43
CA GLN A 277 0.71 14.99 -6.14
C GLN A 277 0.01 15.17 -4.80
N LEU A 278 0.77 15.50 -3.75
CA LEU A 278 0.20 15.81 -2.43
C LEU A 278 -0.81 16.96 -2.51
N THR A 279 -0.46 18.05 -3.19
CA THR A 279 -1.32 19.22 -3.37
C THR A 279 -2.63 18.84 -4.06
N ASN A 280 -2.57 18.11 -5.17
CA ASN A 280 -3.76 17.68 -5.91
C ASN A 280 -4.66 16.78 -5.06
N THR A 281 -4.07 15.85 -4.30
CA THR A 281 -4.80 14.99 -3.37
C THR A 281 -5.51 15.80 -2.29
N ILE A 282 -4.84 16.80 -1.70
CA ILE A 282 -5.44 17.69 -0.69
C ILE A 282 -6.55 18.54 -1.30
N ILE A 283 -6.33 19.14 -2.47
CA ILE A 283 -7.33 19.95 -3.15
C ILE A 283 -8.57 19.10 -3.44
N THR A 284 -8.38 17.92 -4.03
CA THR A 284 -9.47 16.97 -4.32
C THR A 284 -10.20 16.56 -3.04
N ARG A 285 -9.48 16.42 -1.94
CA ARG A 285 -10.07 16.00 -0.67
C ARG A 285 -10.90 17.07 0.02
N PHE A 286 -10.47 18.33 -0.01
CA PHE A 286 -11.18 19.42 0.67
C PHE A 286 -12.19 20.15 -0.23
N PHE A 287 -11.91 20.23 -1.53
CA PHE A 287 -12.72 20.97 -2.51
C PHE A 287 -13.31 20.09 -3.62
N GLY A 288 -12.82 18.86 -3.82
CA GLY A 288 -13.22 17.97 -4.92
C GLY A 288 -14.57 17.27 -4.75
N VAL A 289 -15.06 16.72 -5.87
CA VAL A 289 -16.41 16.16 -6.09
C VAL A 289 -16.85 15.18 -5.00
N GLN A 290 -18.11 15.32 -4.56
CA GLN A 290 -18.76 14.43 -3.59
C GLN A 290 -18.58 12.95 -3.99
N GLN A 291 -17.80 12.18 -3.23
CA GLN A 291 -17.76 10.71 -3.41
C GLN A 291 -19.01 10.03 -2.80
N THR A 292 -19.71 10.72 -1.90
CA THR A 292 -20.91 10.26 -1.21
C THR A 292 -21.81 11.45 -0.87
N ASP A 293 -23.14 11.26 -0.85
CA ASP A 293 -24.15 12.31 -0.55
C ASP A 293 -23.93 13.03 0.80
N SER A 294 -23.14 12.45 1.70
CA SER A 294 -22.82 12.96 3.04
C SER A 294 -21.61 13.92 3.10
N VAL A 295 -20.83 14.07 2.02
CA VAL A 295 -19.63 14.93 2.01
C VAL A 295 -19.98 16.25 1.33
N ARG A 296 -20.09 17.33 2.11
CA ARG A 296 -20.30 18.69 1.59
C ARG A 296 -18.99 19.23 1.02
N LEU A 297 -19.04 19.71 -0.23
CA LEU A 297 -17.98 20.51 -0.84
C LEU A 297 -17.73 21.75 0.02
N ARG A 298 -16.47 22.01 0.38
CA ARG A 298 -16.14 23.18 1.18
C ARG A 298 -15.77 24.35 0.26
N SER A 299 -16.29 25.53 0.55
CA SER A 299 -15.78 26.75 -0.09
C SER A 299 -14.39 27.08 0.47
N PHE A 300 -13.62 27.92 -0.22
CA PHE A 300 -12.36 28.42 0.33
C PHE A 300 -12.55 29.18 1.65
N GLN A 301 -13.67 29.90 1.80
CA GLN A 301 -14.01 30.56 3.07
C GLN A 301 -14.19 29.56 4.21
N GLU A 302 -14.94 28.47 3.98
CA GLU A 302 -15.09 27.40 4.98
C GLU A 302 -13.74 26.75 5.30
N PHE A 303 -12.90 26.54 4.29
CA PHE A 303 -11.54 26.04 4.47
C PHE A 303 -10.69 26.94 5.36
N CYS A 304 -10.74 28.27 5.16
CA CYS A 304 -10.06 29.25 5.99
C CYS A 304 -10.56 29.26 7.44
N VAL A 305 -11.86 29.09 7.68
CA VAL A 305 -12.42 28.99 9.03
C VAL A 305 -11.88 27.77 9.79
N LEU A 306 -11.62 26.67 9.07
CA LEU A 306 -11.16 25.42 9.66
C LEU A 306 -9.64 25.42 9.94
N PHE A 307 -8.88 26.17 9.14
CA PHE A 307 -7.42 26.24 9.20
C PHE A 307 -6.96 27.71 9.21
N PRO A 308 -7.22 28.46 10.29
CA PRO A 308 -6.97 29.91 10.33
C PRO A 308 -5.49 30.26 10.15
N GLU A 309 -4.56 29.53 10.75
CA GLU A 309 -3.13 29.84 10.56
C GLU A 309 -2.61 29.42 9.17
N LEU A 310 -3.38 28.65 8.40
CA LEU A 310 -3.10 28.39 6.99
C LEU A 310 -3.54 29.57 6.13
N THR A 311 -4.62 30.24 6.50
CA THR A 311 -5.09 31.47 5.86
C THR A 311 -4.05 32.57 5.96
N ASP A 312 -3.51 32.80 7.16
CA ASP A 312 -2.43 33.77 7.36
C ASP A 312 -1.21 33.43 6.49
N TYR A 313 -0.84 32.15 6.45
CA TYR A 313 0.25 31.68 5.59
C TYR A 313 -0.01 31.89 4.09
N PHE A 314 -1.25 31.72 3.62
CA PHE A 314 -1.62 32.00 2.23
C PHE A 314 -1.51 33.48 1.91
N TYR A 315 -1.97 34.36 2.80
CA TYR A 315 -1.80 35.80 2.66
C TYR A 315 -0.31 36.19 2.64
N ASP A 316 0.51 35.63 3.51
CA ASP A 316 1.97 35.87 3.53
C ASP A 316 2.64 35.45 2.22
N VAL A 317 2.17 34.37 1.57
CA VAL A 317 2.70 33.92 0.28
C VAL A 317 2.24 34.83 -0.87
N LEU A 318 0.99 35.31 -0.84
CA LEU A 318 0.40 36.13 -1.91
C LEU A 318 0.74 37.62 -1.81
N SER A 319 1.11 38.10 -0.62
CA SER A 319 1.48 39.50 -0.37
C SER A 319 2.94 39.84 -0.71
N LYS A 320 3.73 38.85 -1.14
CA LYS A 320 5.12 39.08 -1.54
C LYS A 320 5.20 39.96 -2.79
N PRO A 321 6.21 40.84 -2.89
CA PRO A 321 6.38 41.72 -4.04
C PRO A 321 6.67 40.97 -5.36
N MET A 322 7.22 39.77 -5.26
CA MET A 322 7.46 38.87 -6.40
C MET A 322 6.78 37.53 -6.12
N LEU A 323 5.82 37.17 -6.96
CA LEU A 323 5.11 35.90 -6.87
C LEU A 323 6.01 34.78 -7.40
N ASP A 324 6.03 33.65 -6.69
CA ASP A 324 6.81 32.47 -7.05
C ASP A 324 5.91 31.24 -7.30
N GLU A 325 6.51 30.07 -7.48
CA GLU A 325 5.76 28.82 -7.66
C GLU A 325 4.80 28.55 -6.49
N LYS A 326 5.12 28.96 -5.26
CA LYS A 326 4.23 28.75 -4.10
C LYS A 326 2.97 29.61 -4.25
N SER A 327 3.11 30.85 -4.72
CA SER A 327 1.98 31.73 -4.99
C SER A 327 1.03 31.12 -6.02
N ILE A 328 1.55 30.49 -7.08
CA ILE A 328 0.73 29.79 -8.09
C ILE A 328 -0.08 28.67 -7.44
N ILE A 329 0.55 27.86 -6.57
CA ILE A 329 -0.15 26.76 -5.90
C ILE A 329 -1.21 27.28 -4.92
N VAL A 330 -0.93 28.34 -4.16
CA VAL A 330 -1.95 28.97 -3.28
C VAL A 330 -3.14 29.46 -4.10
N LEU A 331 -2.90 30.07 -5.28
CA LEU A 331 -3.99 30.44 -6.19
C LEU A 331 -4.78 29.22 -6.68
N GLN A 332 -4.15 28.07 -6.91
CA GLN A 332 -4.87 26.85 -7.26
C GLN A 332 -5.82 26.37 -6.15
N TYR A 333 -5.44 26.48 -4.87
CA TYR A 333 -6.35 26.19 -3.75
C TYR A 333 -7.60 27.08 -3.80
N ILE A 334 -7.42 28.37 -4.09
CA ILE A 334 -8.52 29.33 -4.22
C ILE A 334 -9.39 28.98 -5.42
N SER A 335 -8.80 28.85 -6.61
CA SER A 335 -9.54 28.61 -7.86
C SER A 335 -10.28 27.26 -7.85
N ALA A 336 -9.68 26.20 -7.29
CA ALA A 336 -10.33 24.89 -7.21
C ALA A 336 -11.59 24.90 -6.34
N SER A 337 -11.67 25.79 -5.36
CA SER A 337 -12.86 25.97 -4.53
C SER A 337 -14.01 26.67 -5.28
N GLU A 338 -13.69 27.52 -6.26
CA GLU A 338 -14.68 28.34 -6.97
C GLU A 338 -15.27 27.60 -8.16
N VAL A 339 -14.45 26.91 -8.97
CA VAL A 339 -14.90 26.18 -10.17
C VAL A 339 -15.94 25.10 -9.82
N LEU A 340 -15.73 24.38 -8.71
CA LEU A 340 -16.61 23.28 -8.30
C LEU A 340 -17.89 23.77 -7.60
N TYR A 341 -17.89 24.97 -7.02
CA TYR A 341 -19.10 25.56 -6.45
C TYR A 341 -20.13 25.90 -7.54
N TYR A 342 -19.69 26.46 -8.67
CA TYR A 342 -20.57 26.84 -9.78
C TYR A 342 -21.10 25.62 -10.56
N GLU A 343 -20.27 24.63 -10.89
CA GLU A 343 -20.73 23.42 -11.60
C GLU A 343 -21.79 22.62 -10.81
N HIS A 344 -21.68 22.59 -9.47
CA HIS A 344 -22.65 21.91 -8.61
C HIS A 344 -23.92 22.74 -8.34
N LEU A 345 -23.82 24.07 -8.35
CA LEU A 345 -25.00 24.94 -8.31
C LEU A 345 -25.86 24.78 -9.55
N ASP A 346 -25.24 24.76 -10.73
CA ASP A 346 -25.94 24.59 -12.01
C ASP A 346 -26.70 23.26 -12.06
N LYS A 347 -26.09 22.15 -11.62
CA LYS A 347 -26.77 20.84 -11.55
C LYS A 347 -27.94 20.83 -10.54
N ARG A 348 -27.81 21.51 -9.40
CA ARG A 348 -28.90 21.59 -8.40
C ARG A 348 -30.04 22.48 -8.86
N ILE A 349 -29.74 23.54 -9.62
CA ILE A 349 -30.73 24.40 -10.26
C ILE A 349 -31.46 23.62 -11.36
N GLU A 350 -30.75 22.87 -12.21
CA GLU A 350 -31.36 22.01 -13.24
C GLU A 350 -32.29 20.93 -12.67
N ILE A 351 -31.92 20.29 -11.56
CA ILE A 351 -32.78 19.28 -10.90
C ILE A 351 -34.05 19.95 -10.36
N LYS A 352 -33.92 21.10 -9.68
CA LYS A 352 -35.09 21.83 -9.17
C LYS A 352 -36.00 22.35 -10.29
N ILE A 353 -35.46 22.77 -11.43
CA ILE A 353 -36.26 23.21 -12.58
C ILE A 353 -37.02 22.05 -13.23
N LYS A 354 -36.54 20.80 -13.12
CA LYS A 354 -37.25 19.61 -13.61
C LYS A 354 -38.35 19.10 -12.68
N ASP A 355 -38.28 19.44 -11.40
CA ASP A 355 -39.29 19.10 -10.39
C ASP A 355 -40.39 20.18 -10.26
N PHE A 356 -40.29 21.27 -11.02
CA PHE A 356 -41.34 22.26 -11.28
C PHE A 356 -41.93 22.04 -12.66
#